data_AF-A0A958NXM5-F1
#
_entry.id   AF-A0A958NXM5-F1
#
_cell.length_a   1.000
_cell.length_b   1.000
_cell.length_c   1.000
_cell.angle_alpha   90.00
_cell.angle_beta   90.00
_cell.angle_gamma   90.00
#
_symmetry.space_group_name_H-M   'P 1'
#
loop_
_entity.id
_entity.type
_entity.pdbx_description
1 polymer ?
#
loop_
_entity_poly.entity_id
_entity_poly.type
_entity_poly.pdbx_seq_one_letter_code
_entity_poly.pdbx_strand_id
1 'polypeptide(L)'
;DVVFLQGLARRPQEDTHSVYEGLIGNFPNIDFEVPLPGTDSHGANDFLKRLGALKNAADWDALKADYGLRRNARDFWTTVDAINFWNVNNDPVGAGIKDLIEYDLPELES
;
A
#
# COMPACT_ATOMS: atom_id res chain seq x y z
N ASP A 1 5.29 -9.28 -9.45
CA ASP A 1 4.30 -8.32 -9.96
C ASP A 1 2.97 -8.58 -9.28
N VAL A 2 2.55 -7.73 -8.35
CA VAL A 2 1.24 -7.88 -7.69
C VAL A 2 0.61 -6.51 -7.42
N VAL A 3 -0.63 -6.36 -7.89
CA VAL A 3 -1.59 -5.34 -7.46
C VAL A 3 -2.86 -6.07 -7.02
N PHE A 4 -3.39 -5.72 -5.86
CA PHE A 4 -4.60 -6.32 -5.29
C PHE A 4 -5.80 -5.44 -5.61
N LEU A 5 -6.68 -5.90 -6.49
CA LEU A 5 -8.03 -5.35 -6.66
C LEU A 5 -9.02 -6.33 -6.01
N GLN A 6 -9.57 -5.94 -4.87
CA GLN A 6 -10.53 -6.74 -4.11
C GLN A 6 -11.92 -6.66 -4.76
N GLY A 7 -12.39 -7.75 -5.36
CA GLY A 7 -13.81 -7.91 -5.74
C GLY A 7 -14.10 -8.35 -7.17
N LEU A 8 -13.10 -8.43 -8.04
CA LEU A 8 -13.25 -9.03 -9.37
C LEU A 8 -12.50 -10.36 -9.42
N ALA A 9 -13.04 -11.34 -10.15
CA ALA A 9 -12.31 -12.56 -10.46
C ALA A 9 -10.97 -12.16 -11.06
N ARG A 10 -9.89 -12.42 -10.31
CA ARG A 10 -8.55 -11.94 -10.65
C ARG A 10 -8.23 -12.29 -12.10
N ARG A 11 -7.79 -11.30 -12.87
CA ARG A 11 -7.31 -11.49 -14.25
C ARG A 11 -5.83 -11.13 -14.30
N PRO A 12 -4.93 -12.09 -14.02
CA PRO A 12 -3.50 -11.80 -13.90
C PRO A 12 -2.89 -11.14 -15.14
N GLN A 13 -3.48 -11.37 -16.32
CA GLN A 13 -3.07 -10.79 -17.60
C GLN A 13 -3.34 -9.27 -17.68
N GLU A 14 -4.24 -8.76 -16.85
CA GLU A 14 -4.69 -7.36 -16.81
C GLU A 14 -4.06 -6.59 -15.63
N ASP A 15 -3.31 -7.26 -14.75
CA ASP A 15 -2.60 -6.62 -13.63
C ASP A 15 -1.55 -5.64 -14.21
N THR A 16 -1.65 -4.35 -13.86
CA THR A 16 -0.66 -3.34 -14.26
C THR A 16 0.09 -2.79 -13.04
N HIS A 17 1.33 -2.36 -13.23
CA HIS A 17 2.09 -1.64 -12.21
C HIS A 17 2.50 -0.27 -12.78
N SER A 18 2.37 0.78 -11.97
CA SER A 18 2.71 2.13 -12.36
C SER A 18 3.52 2.80 -11.25
N VAL A 19 4.55 3.53 -11.66
CA VAL A 19 5.42 4.29 -10.76
C VAL A 19 5.24 5.76 -11.08
N TYR A 20 4.99 6.55 -10.04
CA TYR A 20 4.75 7.98 -10.16
C TYR A 20 5.67 8.73 -9.21
N GLU A 21 6.03 9.94 -9.58
CA GLU A 21 6.65 10.90 -8.67
C GLU A 21 5.55 11.59 -7.87
N GLY A 22 5.67 11.60 -6.53
CA GLY A 22 4.68 12.18 -5.62
C GLY A 22 3.69 11.15 -5.07
N LEU A 23 2.48 11.61 -4.74
CA LEU A 23 1.40 10.77 -4.21
C LEU A 23 0.32 10.55 -5.26
N ILE A 24 -0.14 9.30 -5.40
CA ILE A 24 -1.32 8.95 -6.20
C ILE A 24 -2.33 8.19 -5.35
N GLY A 25 -3.60 8.56 -5.53
CA GLY A 25 -4.74 7.77 -5.08
C GLY A 25 -5.36 8.29 -3.80
N ASN A 26 -6.68 8.47 -3.85
CA ASN A 26 -7.49 8.84 -2.68
C ASN A 26 -8.15 7.60 -2.03
N PHE A 27 -8.01 6.41 -2.61
CA PHE A 27 -8.72 5.19 -2.19
C PHE A 27 -7.77 3.98 -2.17
N PRO A 28 -6.84 3.86 -1.20
CA PRO A 28 -5.99 2.69 -1.11
C PRO A 28 -6.65 1.56 -0.31
N ASN A 29 -6.39 0.33 -0.75
CA ASN A 29 -6.70 -0.87 0.03
C ASN A 29 -5.71 -1.05 1.19
N ILE A 30 -4.43 -0.73 1.00
CA ILE A 30 -3.40 -0.74 2.05
C ILE A 30 -2.21 0.14 1.64
N ASP A 31 -1.56 0.79 2.62
CA ASP A 31 -0.26 1.44 2.40
C ASP A 31 0.87 0.56 2.94
N PHE A 32 2.04 0.63 2.32
CA PHE A 32 3.25 -0.02 2.80
C PHE A 32 4.26 1.03 3.26
N GLU A 33 4.78 0.87 4.47
CA GLU A 33 5.94 1.63 4.94
C GLU A 33 7.20 0.83 4.64
N VAL A 34 8.01 1.34 3.71
CA VAL A 34 9.18 0.63 3.20
C VAL A 34 10.43 1.45 3.51
N PRO A 35 11.30 1.00 4.44
CA PRO A 35 12.52 1.71 4.77
C PRO A 35 13.45 1.83 3.57
N LEU A 36 14.15 2.97 3.46
CA LEU A 36 15.16 3.15 2.43
C LEU A 36 16.34 2.18 2.63
N PRO A 37 17.00 1.73 1.54
CA PRO A 37 18.15 0.84 1.65
C PRO A 37 19.21 1.38 2.61
N GLY A 38 19.69 0.54 3.52
CA GLY A 38 20.75 0.87 4.48
C GLY A 38 20.27 1.46 5.81
N THR A 39 18.96 1.69 5.98
CA THR A 39 18.39 2.11 7.27
C THR A 39 17.88 0.94 8.12
N ASP A 40 17.55 -0.20 7.49
CA ASP A 40 17.15 -1.45 8.14
C ASP A 40 17.53 -2.67 7.27
N SER A 41 17.61 -3.83 7.91
CA SER A 41 17.72 -5.17 7.32
C SER A 41 16.57 -5.55 6.38
N HIS A 42 15.40 -4.91 6.53
CA HIS A 42 14.20 -5.07 5.69
C HIS A 42 13.89 -3.81 4.87
N GLY A 43 14.86 -3.31 4.08
CA GLY A 43 14.65 -2.13 3.24
C GLY A 43 13.92 -2.40 1.91
N ALA A 44 13.83 -1.37 1.06
CA ALA A 44 13.17 -1.43 -0.25
C ALA A 44 13.58 -2.61 -1.16
N ASN A 45 14.84 -3.03 -1.10
CA ASN A 45 15.30 -4.19 -1.86
C ASN A 45 14.68 -5.51 -1.40
N ASP A 46 14.45 -5.67 -0.10
CA ASP A 46 13.80 -6.87 0.45
C ASP A 46 12.31 -6.87 0.12
N PHE A 47 11.66 -5.71 0.31
CA PHE A 47 10.25 -5.51 -0.07
C PHE A 47 9.99 -5.90 -1.54
N LEU A 48 10.76 -5.35 -2.48
CA LEU A 48 10.58 -5.64 -3.91
C LEU A 48 10.84 -7.11 -4.25
N LYS A 49 11.85 -7.73 -3.64
CA LYS A 49 12.13 -9.17 -3.82
C LYS A 49 10.96 -10.03 -3.34
N ARG A 50 10.43 -9.73 -2.15
CA ARG A 50 9.31 -10.48 -1.56
C ARG A 50 8.02 -10.26 -2.35
N LEU A 51 7.71 -9.01 -2.71
CA LEU A 51 6.56 -8.67 -3.56
C LEU A 51 6.63 -9.39 -4.93
N GLY A 52 7.82 -9.50 -5.53
CA GLY A 52 8.04 -10.25 -6.77
C GLY A 52 7.90 -11.77 -6.61
N ALA A 53 8.09 -12.30 -5.40
CA ALA A 53 8.11 -13.73 -5.12
C ALA A 53 6.75 -14.31 -4.68
N LEU A 54 5.75 -13.47 -4.36
CA LEU A 54 4.43 -13.90 -3.88
C LEU A 54 3.79 -14.95 -4.81
N LYS A 55 3.29 -16.04 -4.23
CA LYS A 55 2.59 -17.13 -4.93
C LYS A 55 1.18 -17.37 -4.42
N ASN A 56 0.92 -17.09 -3.16
CA ASN A 56 -0.33 -17.42 -2.50
C ASN A 56 -0.73 -16.35 -1.46
N ALA A 57 -1.92 -16.51 -0.88
CA ALA A 57 -2.46 -15.59 0.14
C ALA A 57 -1.60 -15.52 1.40
N ALA A 58 -0.98 -16.63 1.83
CA ALA A 58 -0.11 -16.62 3.01
C ALA A 58 1.16 -15.80 2.77
N ASP A 59 1.75 -15.84 1.57
CA ASP A 59 2.88 -14.98 1.21
C ASP A 59 2.49 -13.49 1.28
N TRP A 60 1.27 -13.17 0.84
CA TRP A 60 0.74 -11.82 0.86
C TRP A 60 0.47 -11.32 2.27
N ASP A 61 -0.14 -12.14 3.12
CA ASP A 61 -0.37 -11.82 4.53
C ASP A 61 0.95 -11.62 5.28
N ALA A 62 1.98 -12.42 4.98
CA ALA A 62 3.31 -12.23 5.54
C ALA A 62 3.95 -10.90 5.08
N LEU A 63 3.77 -10.50 3.82
CA LEU A 63 4.25 -9.21 3.33
C LEU A 63 3.52 -8.04 4.02
N LYS A 64 2.18 -8.13 4.16
CA LYS A 64 1.37 -7.14 4.87
C LYS A 64 1.74 -7.05 6.35
N ALA A 65 2.08 -8.16 6.99
CA ALA A 65 2.49 -8.17 8.38
C ALA A 65 3.78 -7.40 8.62
N ASP A 66 4.74 -7.49 7.68
CA ASP A 66 6.06 -6.90 7.85
C ASP A 66 6.14 -5.44 7.38
N TYR A 67 5.38 -5.07 6.34
CA TYR A 67 5.46 -3.74 5.71
C TYR A 67 4.17 -2.94 5.74
N GLY A 68 3.03 -3.59 5.96
CA GLY A 68 1.73 -2.94 5.86
C GLY A 68 1.49 -2.00 7.03
N LEU A 69 1.12 -0.75 6.73
CA LEU A 69 0.66 0.19 7.73
C LEU A 69 -0.75 -0.21 8.17
N ARG A 70 -0.86 -0.90 9.31
CA ARG A 70 -2.14 -1.38 9.84
C ARG A 70 -2.96 -0.23 10.41
N ARG A 71 -4.29 -0.27 10.31
CA ARG A 71 -5.16 0.79 10.88
C ARG A 71 -4.98 0.96 12.39
N ASN A 72 -4.64 -0.12 13.10
CA ASN A 72 -4.41 -0.12 14.54
C ASN A 72 -2.95 0.19 14.92
N ALA A 73 -2.08 0.50 13.96
CA ALA A 73 -0.72 0.94 14.25
C ALA A 73 -0.74 2.30 14.97
N ARG A 74 0.22 2.51 15.87
CA ARG A 74 0.30 3.73 16.70
C ARG A 74 0.40 5.01 15.86
N ASP A 75 1.09 4.92 14.73
CA ASP A 75 1.41 6.00 13.80
C ASP A 75 0.45 6.11 12.62
N PHE A 76 -0.54 5.22 12.50
CA PHE A 76 -1.47 5.18 11.38
C PHE A 76 -2.07 6.57 11.05
N TRP A 77 -2.72 7.20 12.04
CA TRP A 77 -3.38 8.49 11.86
C TRP A 77 -2.39 9.61 11.53
N THR A 78 -1.24 9.64 12.21
CA THR A 78 -0.21 10.65 11.93
C THR A 78 0.35 10.53 10.52
N THR A 79 0.48 9.31 9.99
CA THR A 79 0.93 9.08 8.61
C THR A 79 -0.13 9.48 7.60
N VAL A 80 -1.41 9.12 7.82
CA VAL A 80 -2.52 9.54 6.96
C VAL A 80 -2.66 11.06 6.94
N ASP A 81 -2.55 11.72 8.09
CA ASP A 81 -2.59 13.18 8.19
C ASP A 81 -1.42 13.81 7.43
N ALA A 82 -0.20 13.29 7.58
CA ALA A 82 0.96 13.78 6.84
C ALA A 82 0.77 13.69 5.32
N ILE A 83 0.17 12.60 4.84
CA ILE A 83 -0.17 12.41 3.42
C ILE A 83 -1.20 13.45 2.97
N ASN A 84 -2.28 13.65 3.73
CA ASN A 84 -3.31 14.65 3.40
C ASN A 84 -2.72 16.08 3.39
N PHE A 85 -1.88 16.41 4.37
CA PHE A 85 -1.18 17.70 4.41
C PHE A 85 -0.26 17.88 3.21
N TRP A 86 0.49 16.85 2.82
CA TRP A 86 1.33 16.91 1.63
C TRP A 86 0.49 17.16 0.38
N ASN A 87 -0.64 16.46 0.20
CA ASN A 87 -1.54 16.68 -0.92
C ASN A 87 -2.04 18.12 -1.02
N VAL A 88 -2.57 18.66 0.08
CA VAL A 88 -3.08 20.04 0.11
C VAL A 88 -1.99 21.05 -0.23
N ASN A 89 -0.74 20.81 0.18
CA ASN A 89 0.37 21.72 -0.06
C ASN A 89 0.96 21.62 -1.48
N ASN A 90 0.88 20.47 -2.13
CA ASN A 90 1.55 20.21 -3.42
C ASN A 90 0.59 20.19 -4.62
N ASP A 91 -0.67 19.79 -4.43
CA ASP A 91 -1.73 19.85 -5.43
C ASP A 91 -3.07 20.27 -4.79
N PRO A 92 -3.21 21.55 -4.37
CA PRO A 92 -4.41 22.01 -3.67
C PRO A 92 -5.71 21.88 -4.48
N VAL A 93 -5.63 21.79 -5.81
CA VAL A 93 -6.80 21.67 -6.70
C VAL A 93 -7.25 20.21 -6.80
N GLY A 94 -6.31 19.28 -6.90
CA GLY A 94 -6.58 17.84 -6.87
C GLY A 94 -6.64 17.22 -5.46
N ALA A 95 -6.30 17.99 -4.42
CA ALA A 95 -6.23 17.53 -3.04
C ALA A 95 -7.60 17.07 -2.52
N GLY A 96 -7.81 15.76 -2.55
CA GLY A 96 -8.87 15.08 -1.83
C GLY A 96 -8.43 14.67 -0.43
N ILE A 97 -9.40 14.17 0.34
CA ILE A 97 -9.12 13.44 1.58
C ILE A 97 -8.92 11.97 1.21
N LYS A 98 -7.96 11.32 1.85
CA LYS A 98 -7.77 9.87 1.77
C LYS A 98 -9.01 9.15 2.32
N ASP A 99 -9.75 8.49 1.45
CA ASP A 99 -10.86 7.60 1.81
C ASP A 99 -10.29 6.27 2.30
N LEU A 100 -10.74 5.87 3.48
CA LEU A 100 -10.27 4.69 4.18
C LEU A 100 -11.36 3.63 4.30
N ILE A 101 -12.46 3.69 3.55
CA ILE A 101 -13.58 2.75 3.70
C ILE A 101 -13.17 1.29 3.50
N GLU A 102 -12.27 1.01 2.55
CA GLU A 102 -11.75 -0.34 2.25
C GLU A 102 -10.36 -0.61 2.86
N TYR A 103 -9.84 0.32 3.66
CA TYR A 103 -8.46 0.25 4.11
C TYR A 103 -8.22 -0.84 5.16
N ASP A 104 -7.24 -1.71 4.89
CA ASP A 104 -6.82 -2.83 5.74
C ASP A 104 -7.97 -3.76 6.13
N LEU A 105 -8.97 -3.89 5.25
CA LEU A 105 -10.03 -4.87 5.44
C LEU A 105 -9.47 -6.29 5.22
N PRO A 106 -9.90 -7.27 6.03
CA PRO A 106 -9.59 -8.67 5.76
C PRO A 106 -10.14 -9.06 4.39
N GLU A 107 -9.36 -9.84 3.65
CA GLU A 107 -9.84 -10.41 2.39
C GLU A 107 -11.02 -11.33 2.69
N LEU A 108 -12.16 -11.08 2.04
CA LEU A 108 -13.29 -11.99 2.09
C LEU A 108 -12.85 -13.30 1.44
N GLU A 109 -12.84 -14.40 2.21
CA GLU A 109 -12.53 -15.72 1.67
C GLU A 109 -13.48 -16.03 0.50
N SER A 110 -12.90 -16.31 -0.67
CA SER A 110 -13.60 -16.76 -1.88
C SER A 110 -13.42 -18.25 -2.09
#